data_AF-U9W118-F1
#
_entry.id   AF-U9W118-F1
#
_cell.length_a   1.000
_cell.length_b   1.000
_cell.length_c   1.000
_cell.angle_alpha   90.00
_cell.angle_beta   90.00
_cell.angle_gamma   90.00
#
_symmetry.space_group_name_H-M   'P 1'
#
loop_
_entity.id
_entity.type
_entity.pdbx_description
1 polymer ?
#
loop_
_entity_poly.entity_id
_entity_poly.type
_entity_poly.pdbx_seq_one_letter_code
_entity_poly.pdbx_strand_id
1 'polypeptide(L)'
;MSDINLNHIRTINQQVIHLEYDSNGGDIILGTSRDDVLVGDNGDDILDGKEGNDDYIGGLGSDTFVFRQGHGTDNILDFQNGVDHIGLANGLLFEDLNLVQQGDDVLILVYDQTLGMVSDIQASQLTAEDFISVPSTQFEGLILPVSPQTLVNMD
;
A
#
# COMPACT_ATOMS: atom_id res chain seq x y z
N MET A 1 14.37 -15.14 12.44
CA MET A 1 13.87 -13.77 12.31
C MET A 1 14.72 -13.17 11.22
N SER A 2 14.22 -13.15 9.98
CA SER A 2 14.95 -12.58 8.85
C SER A 2 14.95 -11.06 9.01
N ASP A 3 16.14 -10.49 9.10
CA ASP A 3 16.34 -9.06 9.16
C ASP A 3 15.76 -8.42 7.90
N ILE A 4 14.87 -7.44 8.06
CA ILE A 4 14.30 -6.66 6.95
C ILE A 4 15.45 -5.89 6.28
N ASN A 5 15.64 -6.12 4.99
CA ASN A 5 16.64 -5.42 4.19
C ASN A 5 16.17 -3.98 3.91
N LEU A 6 16.63 -3.03 4.71
CA LEU A 6 16.23 -1.61 4.71
C LEU A 6 16.73 -0.78 3.51
N ASN A 7 17.16 -1.41 2.41
CA ASN A 7 17.71 -0.69 1.25
C ASN A 7 16.66 -0.05 0.33
N HIS A 8 15.36 -0.30 0.55
CA HIS A 8 14.28 0.12 -0.37
C HIS A 8 13.28 1.16 0.16
N ILE A 9 13.53 1.80 1.31
CA ILE A 9 12.66 2.91 1.76
C ILE A 9 13.22 4.25 1.31
N ARG A 10 12.51 4.95 0.41
CA ARG A 10 12.77 6.36 0.09
C ARG A 10 11.46 7.15 0.03
N THR A 11 11.27 8.09 0.97
CA THR A 11 10.31 9.18 0.81
C THR A 11 11.03 10.40 0.23
N ILE A 12 10.62 10.89 -0.93
CA ILE A 12 11.17 12.14 -1.49
C ILE A 12 10.08 12.99 -2.17
N ASN A 13 9.70 14.08 -1.49
CA ASN A 13 9.25 15.39 -2.00
C ASN A 13 8.42 15.48 -3.32
N GLN A 14 7.12 15.22 -3.23
CA GLN A 14 6.05 15.85 -4.05
C GLN A 14 6.11 15.73 -5.59
N GLN A 15 6.78 14.74 -6.16
CA GLN A 15 6.56 14.37 -7.56
C GLN A 15 7.03 12.94 -7.78
N VAL A 16 6.11 12.10 -8.24
CA VAL A 16 6.28 10.72 -8.73
C VAL A 16 7.76 10.37 -8.94
N ILE A 17 8.29 9.49 -8.10
CA ILE A 17 9.57 8.87 -8.38
C ILE A 17 9.32 7.40 -8.64
N HIS A 18 9.20 7.08 -9.93
CA HIS A 18 9.61 5.78 -10.43
C HIS A 18 11.11 5.66 -10.13
N LEU A 19 11.43 5.05 -8.98
CA LEU A 19 12.78 4.73 -8.59
C LEU A 19 13.08 3.33 -9.13
N GLU A 20 13.59 3.25 -10.36
CA GLU A 20 14.17 2.02 -10.89
C GLU A 20 15.27 1.52 -9.92
N TYR A 21 14.97 0.51 -9.09
CA TYR A 21 15.98 -0.26 -8.36
C TYR A 21 15.60 -1.73 -8.29
N ASP A 22 16.19 -2.51 -9.20
CA ASP A 22 16.18 -3.99 -9.28
C ASP A 22 14.83 -4.65 -8.96
N SER A 23 13.90 -4.49 -9.91
CA SER A 23 12.51 -4.98 -9.96
C SER A 23 12.39 -6.52 -9.98
N ASN A 24 13.03 -7.21 -9.05
CA ASN A 24 12.96 -8.67 -8.88
C ASN A 24 12.81 -9.08 -7.41
N GLY A 25 12.70 -8.12 -6.49
CA GLY A 25 12.61 -8.38 -5.05
C GLY A 25 11.60 -7.44 -4.42
N GLY A 26 10.97 -7.90 -3.34
CA GLY A 26 9.91 -7.14 -2.66
C GLY A 26 10.38 -5.83 -2.03
N ASP A 27 9.57 -4.79 -2.21
CA ASP A 27 9.78 -3.41 -1.80
C ASP A 27 8.79 -2.94 -0.73
N ILE A 28 9.14 -1.84 -0.07
CA ILE A 28 8.21 -1.10 0.79
C ILE A 28 8.05 0.30 0.20
N ILE A 29 6.90 0.54 -0.42
CA ILE A 29 6.58 1.78 -1.12
C ILE A 29 5.66 2.61 -0.25
N LEU A 30 6.18 3.77 0.18
CA LEU A 30 5.46 4.68 1.06
C LEU A 30 5.10 5.96 0.31
N GLY A 31 3.80 6.21 0.16
CA GLY A 31 3.23 7.46 -0.32
C GLY A 31 3.44 8.64 0.64
N THR A 32 2.73 9.71 0.37
CA THR A 32 2.90 11.01 1.00
C THR A 32 1.74 11.35 1.91
N SER A 33 1.18 12.55 1.81
CA SER A 33 -0.04 12.93 2.54
C SER A 33 -1.05 13.54 1.57
N ARG A 34 -0.96 13.09 0.32
CA ARG A 34 -1.66 13.57 -0.86
C ARG A 34 -1.96 12.35 -1.71
N ASP A 35 -2.93 12.51 -2.61
CA ASP A 35 -3.24 11.54 -3.64
C ASP A 35 -1.98 11.17 -4.45
N ASP A 36 -1.56 9.92 -4.35
CA ASP A 36 -0.39 9.33 -4.99
C ASP A 36 -0.78 8.14 -5.89
N VAL A 37 0.11 7.80 -6.83
CA VAL A 37 0.04 6.55 -7.60
C VAL A 37 1.27 5.72 -7.24
N LEU A 38 1.05 4.55 -6.65
CA LEU A 38 2.12 3.65 -6.22
C LEU A 38 2.15 2.41 -7.13
N VAL A 39 3.34 2.04 -7.58
CA VAL A 39 3.57 0.92 -8.51
C VAL A 39 4.67 0.02 -7.95
N GLY A 40 4.37 -1.26 -7.70
CA GLY A 40 5.30 -2.27 -7.15
C GLY A 40 6.26 -2.89 -8.18
N ASP A 41 5.79 -3.05 -9.43
CA ASP A 41 6.51 -3.73 -10.52
C ASP A 41 6.63 -5.26 -10.31
N ASN A 42 7.80 -5.81 -9.97
CA ASN A 42 7.88 -7.24 -9.62
C ASN A 42 8.53 -7.42 -8.25
N GLY A 43 7.99 -8.33 -7.46
CA GLY A 43 8.41 -8.56 -6.08
C GLY A 43 7.19 -8.83 -5.22
N ASP A 44 7.42 -9.21 -3.97
CA ASP A 44 6.33 -9.25 -2.98
C ASP A 44 6.34 -7.89 -2.27
N ASP A 45 5.53 -6.94 -2.74
CA ASP A 45 5.64 -5.53 -2.35
C ASP A 45 4.67 -5.15 -1.24
N ILE A 46 5.01 -4.10 -0.47
CA ILE A 46 4.11 -3.47 0.50
C ILE A 46 3.88 -2.03 0.08
N LEU A 47 2.66 -1.71 -0.33
CA LEU A 47 2.26 -0.39 -0.81
C LEU A 47 1.41 0.30 0.24
N ASP A 48 1.85 1.48 0.68
CA ASP A 48 1.21 2.27 1.73
C ASP A 48 1.16 3.74 1.31
N GLY A 49 0.01 4.19 0.80
CA GLY A 49 -0.23 5.55 0.34
C GLY A 49 -0.25 6.60 1.46
N LYS A 50 -0.50 6.17 2.70
CA LYS A 50 -0.69 6.99 3.91
C LYS A 50 -1.97 7.83 3.88
N GLU A 51 -1.87 9.15 3.77
CA GLU A 51 -3.04 10.06 3.69
C GLU A 51 -3.22 10.51 2.25
N GLY A 52 -4.46 10.70 1.80
CA GLY A 52 -4.77 11.00 0.41
C GLY A 52 -5.68 9.91 -0.18
N ASN A 53 -6.22 10.13 -1.38
CA ASN A 53 -6.86 9.06 -2.12
C ASN A 53 -5.84 8.48 -3.09
N ASP A 54 -5.37 7.27 -2.81
CA ASP A 54 -4.22 6.71 -3.51
C ASP A 54 -4.64 5.61 -4.50
N ASP A 55 -3.94 5.51 -5.63
CA ASP A 55 -4.08 4.41 -6.58
C ASP A 55 -2.90 3.44 -6.44
N TYR A 56 -3.20 2.17 -6.20
CA TYR A 56 -2.22 1.09 -6.06
C TYR A 56 -2.21 0.16 -7.27
N ILE A 57 -1.00 -0.12 -7.78
CA ILE A 57 -0.70 -1.12 -8.80
C ILE A 57 0.40 -2.03 -8.24
N GLY A 58 0.06 -3.27 -7.89
CA GLY A 58 1.02 -4.22 -7.30
C GLY A 58 2.03 -4.71 -8.35
N GLY A 59 1.51 -5.24 -9.46
CA GLY A 59 2.34 -5.88 -10.48
C GLY A 59 2.46 -7.39 -10.28
N LEU A 60 3.69 -7.92 -10.36
CA LEU A 60 3.96 -9.35 -10.26
C LEU A 60 4.50 -9.72 -8.87
N GLY A 61 3.79 -10.59 -8.17
CA GLY A 61 4.25 -11.18 -6.91
C GLY A 61 3.10 -11.20 -5.92
N SER A 62 3.40 -11.43 -4.64
CA SER A 62 2.41 -11.38 -3.57
C SER A 62 2.46 -10.02 -2.89
N ASP A 63 1.56 -9.14 -3.30
CA ASP A 63 1.59 -7.74 -2.87
C ASP A 63 0.66 -7.47 -1.68
N THR A 64 0.99 -6.47 -0.89
CA THR A 64 0.19 -6.02 0.26
C THR A 64 -0.17 -4.54 0.13
N PHE A 65 -1.46 -4.26 -0.01
CA PHE A 65 -2.02 -2.91 -0.12
C PHE A 65 -2.55 -2.43 1.23
N VAL A 66 -1.94 -1.42 1.83
CA VAL A 66 -2.22 -1.04 3.23
C VAL A 66 -3.33 0.01 3.32
N PHE A 67 -4.45 -0.37 3.93
CA PHE A 67 -5.63 0.46 4.11
C PHE A 67 -5.74 0.93 5.57
N ARG A 68 -6.14 2.20 5.76
CA ARG A 68 -6.36 2.81 7.08
C ARG A 68 -7.65 3.60 7.13
N GLN A 69 -8.43 3.36 8.19
CA GLN A 69 -9.61 4.17 8.43
C GLN A 69 -9.24 5.65 8.60
N GLY A 70 -9.96 6.54 7.91
CA GLY A 70 -9.84 7.99 8.06
C GLY A 70 -8.65 8.64 7.37
N HIS A 71 -7.89 7.90 6.54
CA HIS A 71 -6.74 8.46 5.81
C HIS A 71 -7.01 8.74 4.34
N GLY A 72 -8.16 8.30 3.81
CA GLY A 72 -8.56 8.52 2.43
C GLY A 72 -9.45 7.40 1.92
N THR A 73 -9.68 7.39 0.62
CA THR A 73 -10.35 6.30 -0.09
C THR A 73 -9.44 5.83 -1.22
N ASP A 74 -8.77 4.70 -0.99
CA ASP A 74 -7.74 4.16 -1.89
C ASP A 74 -8.33 3.19 -2.91
N ASN A 75 -7.69 3.04 -4.07
CA ASN A 75 -8.11 2.12 -5.13
C ASN A 75 -7.00 1.11 -5.43
N ILE A 76 -7.32 -0.18 -5.39
CA ILE A 76 -6.45 -1.23 -5.92
C ILE A 76 -6.89 -1.52 -7.35
N LEU A 77 -5.96 -1.41 -8.30
CA LEU A 77 -6.26 -1.47 -9.74
C LEU A 77 -6.01 -2.85 -10.36
N ASP A 78 -5.21 -3.72 -9.74
CA ASP A 78 -4.76 -5.00 -10.31
C ASP A 78 -4.74 -6.18 -9.32
N PHE A 79 -5.60 -6.15 -8.30
CA PHE A 79 -5.64 -7.17 -7.25
C PHE A 79 -5.78 -8.60 -7.78
N GLN A 80 -4.85 -9.49 -7.40
CA GLN A 80 -4.83 -10.90 -7.77
C GLN A 80 -5.31 -11.77 -6.60
N ASN A 81 -6.56 -12.24 -6.71
CA ASN A 81 -7.17 -13.08 -5.68
C ASN A 81 -6.36 -14.34 -5.37
N GLY A 82 -6.12 -14.61 -4.08
CA GLY A 82 -5.30 -15.74 -3.62
C GLY A 82 -3.79 -15.58 -3.82
N VAL A 83 -3.34 -14.40 -4.24
CA VAL A 83 -1.93 -14.02 -4.36
C VAL A 83 -1.64 -12.78 -3.54
N ASP A 84 -2.46 -11.74 -3.70
CA ASP A 84 -2.32 -10.46 -3.02
C ASP A 84 -3.09 -10.40 -1.71
N HIS A 85 -2.74 -9.41 -0.90
CA HIS A 85 -3.31 -9.15 0.40
C HIS A 85 -3.71 -7.68 0.58
N ILE A 86 -4.80 -7.47 1.32
CA ILE A 86 -5.23 -6.16 1.79
C ILE A 86 -4.82 -6.05 3.26
N GLY A 87 -3.88 -5.14 3.51
CA GLY A 87 -3.33 -4.88 4.84
C GLY A 87 -4.23 -3.96 5.66
N LEU A 88 -4.83 -4.46 6.73
CA LEU A 88 -5.67 -3.68 7.64
C LEU A 88 -4.82 -3.11 8.78
N ALA A 89 -4.55 -1.80 8.71
CA ALA A 89 -3.74 -1.11 9.70
C ALA A 89 -4.57 -0.46 10.83
N ASN A 90 -3.88 -0.02 11.88
CA ASN A 90 -4.47 0.66 13.06
C ASN A 90 -5.54 -0.16 13.81
N GLY A 91 -5.41 -1.48 13.79
CA GLY A 91 -6.29 -2.38 14.54
C GLY A 91 -7.63 -2.66 13.85
N LEU A 92 -7.77 -2.27 12.59
CA LEU A 92 -8.92 -2.64 11.77
C LEU A 92 -8.93 -4.16 11.54
N LEU A 93 -10.11 -4.77 11.69
CA LEU A 93 -10.31 -6.21 11.52
C LEU A 93 -11.21 -6.48 10.32
N PHE A 94 -11.08 -7.66 9.71
CA PHE A 94 -11.97 -8.09 8.62
C PHE A 94 -13.45 -8.06 9.03
N GLU A 95 -13.74 -8.36 10.30
CA GLU A 95 -15.10 -8.34 10.84
C GLU A 95 -15.71 -6.93 10.94
N ASP A 96 -14.90 -5.88 10.88
CA ASP A 96 -15.36 -4.49 10.83
C ASP A 96 -15.78 -4.07 9.41
N LEU A 97 -15.47 -4.88 8.40
CA LEU A 97 -15.65 -4.53 6.99
C LEU A 97 -17.03 -4.95 6.47
N ASN A 98 -17.59 -4.11 5.61
CA ASN A 98 -18.71 -4.44 4.75
C ASN A 98 -18.26 -4.34 3.28
N LEU A 99 -18.31 -5.46 2.56
CA LEU A 99 -17.93 -5.53 1.16
C LEU A 99 -19.17 -5.40 0.27
N VAL A 100 -19.19 -4.38 -0.59
CA VAL A 100 -20.34 -4.08 -1.46
C VAL A 100 -19.90 -4.13 -2.91
N GLN A 101 -20.50 -5.04 -3.69
CA GLN A 101 -20.31 -5.06 -5.14
C GLN A 101 -20.90 -3.79 -5.77
N GLN A 102 -20.11 -3.12 -6.60
CA GLN A 102 -20.52 -2.00 -7.44
C GLN A 102 -20.06 -2.22 -8.88
N GLY A 103 -20.96 -2.71 -9.74
CA GLY A 103 -20.58 -3.10 -11.09
C GLY A 103 -19.57 -4.24 -11.04
N ASP A 104 -18.42 -4.05 -11.67
CA ASP A 104 -17.33 -5.02 -11.71
C ASP A 104 -16.33 -4.86 -10.54
N ASP A 105 -16.53 -3.84 -9.69
CA ASP A 105 -15.64 -3.49 -8.59
C ASP A 105 -16.26 -3.79 -7.22
N VAL A 106 -15.44 -3.83 -6.17
CA VAL A 106 -15.89 -3.99 -4.78
C VAL A 106 -15.50 -2.77 -3.96
N LEU A 107 -16.48 -2.13 -3.35
CA LEU A 107 -16.25 -1.14 -2.29
C LEU A 107 -16.03 -1.83 -0.96
N ILE A 108 -14.98 -1.42 -0.24
CA ILE A 108 -14.69 -1.80 1.13
C ILE A 108 -15.17 -0.67 2.02
N LEU A 109 -16.14 -0.95 2.89
CA LEU A 109 -16.66 0.02 3.84
C LEU A 109 -16.34 -0.39 5.28
N VAL A 110 -16.12 0.61 6.13
CA VAL A 110 -16.01 0.47 7.58
C VAL A 110 -16.98 1.45 8.21
N TYR A 111 -17.99 0.93 8.91
CA TYR A 111 -19.16 1.71 9.32
C TYR A 111 -19.80 2.45 8.13
N ASP A 112 -19.90 3.78 8.19
CA ASP A 112 -20.46 4.64 7.15
C ASP A 112 -19.40 5.26 6.21
N GLN A 113 -18.14 4.82 6.31
CA GLN A 113 -17.03 5.35 5.52
C GLN A 113 -16.55 4.33 4.48
N THR A 114 -16.26 4.81 3.27
CA THR A 114 -15.55 4.00 2.25
C THR A 114 -14.07 4.03 2.58
N LEU A 115 -13.50 2.86 2.81
CA LEU A 115 -12.07 2.67 3.04
C LEU A 115 -11.32 2.63 1.71
N GLY A 116 -11.92 2.03 0.69
CA GLY A 116 -11.38 1.99 -0.66
C GLY A 116 -12.16 1.08 -1.59
N MET A 117 -11.60 0.83 -2.76
CA MET A 117 -12.18 0.02 -3.82
C MET A 117 -11.16 -1.00 -4.34
N VAL A 118 -11.63 -2.19 -4.71
CA VAL A 118 -10.86 -3.20 -5.43
C VAL A 118 -11.49 -3.37 -6.81
N SER A 119 -10.70 -3.13 -7.85
CA SER A 119 -11.19 -3.13 -9.23
C SER A 119 -11.31 -4.55 -9.81
N ASP A 120 -12.26 -4.76 -10.73
CA ASP A 120 -12.42 -6.00 -11.53
C ASP A 120 -12.42 -7.30 -10.70
N ILE A 121 -13.12 -7.30 -9.56
CA ILE A 121 -13.26 -8.46 -8.69
C ILE A 121 -14.70 -8.60 -8.20
N GLN A 122 -15.13 -9.85 -7.97
CA GLN A 122 -16.42 -10.09 -7.33
C GLN A 122 -16.27 -10.12 -5.81
N ALA A 123 -17.21 -9.51 -5.09
CA ALA A 123 -17.22 -9.45 -3.62
C ALA A 123 -17.21 -10.86 -2.98
N SER A 124 -17.73 -11.88 -3.68
CA SER A 124 -17.68 -13.27 -3.23
C SER A 124 -16.29 -13.92 -3.32
N GLN A 125 -15.35 -13.30 -4.05
CA GLN A 125 -13.97 -13.77 -4.16
C GLN A 125 -13.10 -13.24 -3.02
N LEU A 126 -13.44 -12.06 -2.47
CA LEU A 126 -12.77 -11.50 -1.31
C LEU A 126 -13.28 -12.17 -0.03
N THR A 127 -12.40 -12.93 0.61
CA THR A 127 -12.65 -13.65 1.84
C THR A 127 -11.74 -13.14 2.95
N ALA A 128 -11.91 -13.61 4.18
CA ALA A 128 -11.03 -13.23 5.28
C ALA A 128 -9.55 -13.61 5.06
N GLU A 129 -9.25 -14.53 4.14
CA GLU A 129 -7.86 -14.95 3.81
C GLU A 129 -7.11 -13.87 3.01
N ASP A 130 -7.84 -12.99 2.32
CA ASP A 130 -7.28 -11.90 1.53
C ASP A 130 -6.92 -10.68 2.40
N PHE A 131 -7.28 -10.69 3.68
CA PHE A 131 -7.07 -9.57 4.60
C PHE A 131 -6.11 -9.96 5.73
N ILE A 132 -5.06 -9.18 5.90
CA ILE A 132 -4.05 -9.40 6.93
C ILE A 132 -3.96 -8.18 7.85
N SER A 133 -3.71 -8.40 9.14
CA SER A 133 -3.47 -7.29 10.07
C SER A 133 -2.06 -6.75 9.91
N VAL A 134 -1.94 -5.43 9.76
CA VAL A 134 -0.68 -4.71 9.63
C VAL A 134 -0.44 -3.90 10.92
N PRO A 135 0.51 -4.30 11.79
CA PRO A 135 0.77 -3.57 13.03
C PRO A 135 1.32 -2.17 12.76
N SER A 136 0.88 -1.17 13.53
CA SER A 136 1.29 0.24 13.36
C SER A 136 2.81 0.44 13.42
N THR A 137 3.51 -0.43 14.16
CA THR A 137 4.98 -0.40 14.31
C THR A 137 5.74 -0.90 13.08
N GLN A 138 5.06 -1.49 12.08
CA GLN A 138 5.72 -2.07 10.90
C GLN A 138 6.47 -1.04 10.06
N PHE A 139 6.06 0.24 10.13
CA PHE A 139 6.63 1.32 9.32
C PHE A 139 7.35 2.41 10.14
N GLU A 140 7.28 2.38 11.47
CA GLU A 140 7.83 3.42 12.36
C GLU A 140 9.37 3.52 12.35
N GLY A 141 10.07 2.48 11.88
CA GLY A 141 11.54 2.46 11.77
C GLY A 141 12.11 2.85 10.40
N LEU A 142 11.25 3.13 9.42
CA LEU A 142 11.66 3.26 8.01
C LEU A 142 11.87 4.72 7.57
N ILE A 143 11.42 5.67 8.38
CA ILE A 143 11.75 7.09 8.20
C ILE A 143 13.17 7.32 8.75
N LEU A 144 14.19 7.00 7.96
CA LEU A 144 15.53 7.51 8.28
C LEU A 144 15.43 9.04 8.33
N PRO A 145 15.98 9.72 9.35
CA PRO A 145 16.14 11.16 9.27
C PRO A 145 16.89 11.44 7.98
N VAL A 146 16.28 12.22 7.08
CA VAL A 146 16.98 12.74 5.91
C VAL A 146 18.22 13.45 6.44
N SER A 147 19.37 12.78 6.37
CA SER A 147 20.64 13.45 6.59
C SER A 147 20.68 14.55 5.53
N PRO A 148 20.77 15.83 5.90
CA PRO A 148 20.85 16.90 4.91
C PRO A 148 21.99 16.53 3.99
N GLN A 149 21.70 16.21 2.73
CA GLN A 149 22.77 15.95 1.78
C GLN A 149 23.63 17.21 1.77
N THR A 150 24.87 17.06 2.24
CA THR A 150 25.88 18.08 2.12
C THR A 150 25.92 18.46 0.64
N LEU A 151 25.44 19.65 0.31
CA LEU A 151 25.70 20.30 -0.96
C LEU A 151 27.22 20.31 -1.12
N VAL A 152 27.76 19.37 -1.89
CA VAL A 152 29.10 19.52 -2.44
C VAL A 152 28.94 20.61 -3.50
N ASN A 153 29.13 21.86 -3.07
CA ASN A 153 29.40 22.94 -4.00
C ASN A 153 30.69 22.53 -4.73
N MET A 154 30.55 22.15 -6.00
CA MET A 154 31.70 22.08 -6.89
C MET A 154 32.10 23.53 -7.20
N ASP A 155 33.20 23.98 -6.61
CA ASP A 155 34.01 25.07 -7.16
C ASP A 155 34.85 24.55 -8.34
#